data_AF-A0A1C7NZ31-F1
#
_entry.id   AF-A0A1C7NZ31-F1
#
_cell.length_a   1.000
_cell.length_b   1.000
_cell.length_c   1.000
_cell.angle_alpha   90.00
_cell.angle_beta   90.00
_cell.angle_gamma   90.00
#
_symmetry.space_group_name_H-M   'P 1'
#
loop_
_entity.id
_entity.type
_entity.pdbx_description
1 polymer ?
#
loop_
_entity_poly.entity_id
_entity_poly.type
_entity_poly.pdbx_seq_one_letter_code
_entity_poly.pdbx_strand_id
1 'polypeptide(L)'
;MRRAIVSSVVGTGLWLSQISPSMAGDVHVEPVTAYIEANVRAWIENPLIIAGLKKQNEVHAGLTPAEIDGLDAAWRAEISSNVQPLIDSVIRSPLSKFLKDRQVASSGVITEILVMDARGLNVGESEISSDYWQGDELKWQKTYLAGPTVLFVDKAEKDESTQTLQSQASLTVSDPQTGRPIGAITIGINLDAL
;
A
#
# COMPACT_ATOMS: atom_id res chain seq x y z
N MET A 1 16.71 -37.97 73.23
CA MET A 1 17.30 -39.00 72.35
C MET A 1 16.40 -39.15 71.12
N ARG A 2 17.04 -39.18 69.95
CA ARG A 2 16.45 -39.14 68.60
C ARG A 2 15.50 -40.31 68.32
N ARG A 3 14.42 -40.06 67.59
CA ARG A 3 13.93 -40.94 66.52
C ARG A 3 13.27 -40.10 65.42
N ALA A 4 13.79 -40.29 64.22
CA ALA A 4 13.43 -39.63 62.98
C ALA A 4 12.17 -40.25 62.37
N ILE A 5 11.39 -39.45 61.63
CA ILE A 5 10.70 -39.91 60.42
C ILE A 5 10.87 -38.81 59.37
N VAL A 6 11.64 -39.15 58.34
CA VAL A 6 11.65 -38.49 57.04
C VAL A 6 10.49 -39.08 56.26
N SER A 7 9.63 -38.25 55.69
CA SER A 7 8.85 -38.62 54.50
C SER A 7 8.85 -37.44 53.54
N SER A 8 9.53 -37.68 52.43
CA SER A 8 9.73 -36.81 51.29
C SER A 8 8.41 -36.54 50.57
N VAL A 9 8.09 -35.28 50.32
CA VAL A 9 7.10 -34.90 49.31
C VAL A 9 7.88 -34.30 48.15
N VAL A 10 8.02 -35.07 47.08
CA VAL A 10 8.47 -34.57 45.78
C VAL A 10 7.30 -33.79 45.19
N GLY A 11 7.32 -32.46 45.37
CA GLY A 11 6.42 -31.56 44.67
C GLY A 11 6.93 -31.35 43.26
N THR A 12 6.38 -32.07 42.29
CA THR A 12 6.51 -31.75 40.87
C THR A 12 5.79 -30.43 40.60
N GLY A 13 6.53 -29.33 40.67
CA GLY A 13 6.06 -28.04 40.19
C GLY A 13 5.87 -28.10 38.68
N LEU A 14 4.62 -28.22 38.22
CA LEU A 14 4.27 -27.90 36.85
C LEU A 14 4.54 -26.40 36.65
N TRP A 15 5.66 -26.09 36.01
CA TRP A 15 5.85 -24.80 35.36
C TRP A 15 4.90 -24.75 34.17
N LEU A 16 3.74 -24.14 34.37
CA LEU A 16 2.91 -23.65 33.27
C LEU A 16 3.69 -22.52 32.62
N SER A 17 4.46 -22.85 31.58
CA SER A 17 5.01 -21.87 30.66
C SER A 17 3.84 -21.04 30.13
N GLN A 18 3.74 -19.79 30.57
CA GLN A 18 2.84 -18.84 29.96
C GLN A 18 3.32 -18.65 28.52
N ILE A 19 2.60 -19.28 27.58
CA ILE A 19 2.75 -19.01 26.16
C ILE A 19 2.28 -17.57 26.00
N SER A 20 3.22 -16.63 26.00
CA SER A 20 2.92 -15.28 25.53
C SER A 20 2.48 -15.44 24.07
N PRO A 21 1.33 -14.87 23.66
CA PRO A 21 0.98 -14.85 22.25
C PRO A 21 2.14 -14.22 21.50
N SER A 22 2.67 -14.94 20.50
CA SER A 22 3.64 -14.38 19.57
C SER A 22 2.97 -13.19 18.89
N MET A 23 3.35 -11.98 19.26
CA MET A 23 3.14 -10.82 18.42
C MET A 23 4.07 -10.99 17.22
N ALA A 24 3.61 -11.73 16.20
CA ALA A 24 4.14 -11.60 14.84
C ALA A 24 3.75 -10.22 14.28
N GLY A 25 4.04 -9.17 15.06
CA GLY A 25 3.60 -7.81 14.85
C GLY A 25 4.64 -7.07 14.02
N ASP A 26 4.20 -6.48 12.92
CA ASP A 26 4.77 -5.30 12.29
C ASP A 26 6.30 -5.26 12.06
N VAL A 27 7.00 -6.40 12.08
CA VAL A 27 8.47 -6.47 11.93
C VAL A 27 8.95 -5.94 10.59
N HIS A 28 8.07 -5.94 9.59
CA HIS A 28 8.34 -5.39 8.26
C HIS A 28 8.18 -3.87 8.19
N VAL A 29 7.48 -3.23 9.14
CA VAL A 29 7.14 -1.81 9.07
C VAL A 29 8.38 -0.92 9.05
N GLU A 30 9.36 -1.20 9.91
CA GLU A 30 10.61 -0.41 9.96
C GLU A 30 11.46 -0.58 8.69
N PRO A 31 11.78 -1.80 8.20
CA PRO A 31 12.47 -1.99 6.92
C PRO A 31 11.77 -1.34 5.73
N VAL A 32 10.44 -1.51 5.62
CA VAL A 32 9.65 -0.90 4.54
C VAL A 32 9.73 0.63 4.63
N THR A 33 9.53 1.20 5.82
CA THR A 33 9.65 2.64 6.04
C THR A 33 11.03 3.17 5.63
N ALA A 34 12.11 2.49 6.06
CA ALA A 34 13.47 2.88 5.72
C ALA A 34 13.71 2.87 4.20
N TYR A 35 13.19 1.86 3.49
CA TYR A 35 13.29 1.78 2.05
C TYR A 35 12.54 2.91 1.35
N ILE A 36 11.32 3.23 1.80
CA ILE A 36 10.53 4.34 1.26
C ILE A 36 11.24 5.68 1.43
N GLU A 37 11.79 5.95 2.62
CA GLU A 37 12.51 7.20 2.87
C GLU A 37 13.77 7.32 2.01
N ALA A 38 14.51 6.22 1.84
CA ALA A 38 15.74 6.21 1.06
C ALA A 38 15.51 6.25 -0.46
N ASN A 39 14.47 5.59 -0.96
CA ASN A 39 14.33 5.30 -2.40
C ASN A 39 13.10 5.93 -3.06
N VAL A 40 12.07 6.32 -2.29
CA VAL A 40 10.78 6.80 -2.82
C VAL A 40 10.56 8.28 -2.54
N ARG A 41 10.86 8.73 -1.31
CA ARG A 41 10.56 10.10 -0.85
C ARG A 41 11.09 11.19 -1.79
N ALA A 42 12.25 10.98 -2.40
CA ALA A 42 12.90 11.96 -3.29
C ALA A 42 12.12 12.27 -4.58
N TRP A 43 11.17 11.43 -5.00
CA TRP A 43 10.45 11.61 -6.25
C TRP A 43 8.93 11.63 -6.12
N ILE A 44 8.38 11.59 -4.91
CA ILE A 44 6.92 11.66 -4.68
C ILE A 44 6.31 12.97 -5.21
N GLU A 45 7.09 14.05 -5.22
CA GLU A 45 6.69 15.36 -5.76
C GLU A 45 7.07 15.54 -7.23
N ASN A 46 7.35 14.45 -7.96
CA ASN A 46 7.68 14.52 -9.38
C ASN A 46 6.58 15.30 -10.14
N PRO A 47 6.94 16.23 -11.04
CA PRO A 47 5.95 17.02 -11.79
C PRO A 47 4.88 16.21 -12.51
N LEU A 48 5.19 14.98 -12.97
CA LEU A 48 4.20 14.10 -13.60
C LEU A 48 3.13 13.64 -12.62
N ILE A 49 3.50 13.32 -11.37
CA ILE A 49 2.56 12.93 -10.30
C ILE A 49 1.69 14.14 -9.96
N ILE A 50 2.31 15.29 -9.68
CA ILE A 50 1.59 16.50 -9.26
C ILE A 50 0.62 16.97 -10.36
N ALA A 51 1.06 17.00 -11.62
CA ALA A 51 0.22 17.43 -12.73
C ALA A 51 -0.92 16.43 -13.00
N GLY A 52 -0.65 15.12 -12.92
CA GLY A 52 -1.67 14.08 -13.07
C GLY A 52 -2.78 14.22 -12.03
N LEU A 53 -2.39 14.34 -10.75
CA LEU A 53 -3.33 14.50 -9.64
C LEU A 53 -4.16 15.78 -9.77
N LYS A 54 -3.52 16.93 -10.02
CA LYS A 54 -4.24 18.20 -10.19
C LYS A 54 -5.26 18.12 -11.32
N LYS A 55 -4.84 17.62 -12.50
CA LYS A 55 -5.73 17.49 -13.66
C LYS A 55 -6.89 16.54 -13.37
N GLN A 56 -6.63 15.37 -12.79
CA GLN A 56 -7.70 14.40 -12.56
C GLN A 56 -8.66 14.87 -11.47
N ASN A 57 -8.16 15.52 -10.41
CA ASN A 57 -9.00 16.12 -9.37
C ASN A 57 -9.96 17.19 -9.93
N GLU A 58 -9.54 17.97 -10.93
CA GLU A 58 -10.43 18.93 -11.60
C GLU A 58 -11.54 18.21 -12.37
N VAL A 59 -11.22 17.14 -13.09
CA VAL A 59 -12.19 16.33 -13.85
C VAL A 59 -13.15 15.59 -12.91
N HIS A 60 -12.65 15.06 -11.80
CA HIS A 60 -13.40 14.22 -10.86
C HIS A 60 -14.05 14.99 -9.70
N ALA A 61 -13.92 16.32 -9.67
CA ALA A 61 -14.48 17.16 -8.61
C ALA A 61 -15.99 16.94 -8.44
N GLY A 62 -16.70 16.76 -9.57
CA GLY A 62 -18.16 16.60 -9.61
C GLY A 62 -18.69 15.17 -9.54
N LEU A 63 -17.83 14.14 -9.53
CA LEU A 63 -18.30 12.75 -9.56
C LEU A 63 -19.13 12.41 -8.32
N THR A 64 -20.27 11.79 -8.57
CA THR A 64 -21.12 11.16 -7.57
C THR A 64 -20.62 9.76 -7.22
N PRO A 65 -20.99 9.18 -6.06
CA PRO A 65 -20.64 7.81 -5.72
C PRO A 65 -21.06 6.79 -6.79
N ALA A 66 -22.25 6.94 -7.37
CA ALA A 66 -22.73 6.05 -8.42
C ALA A 66 -21.90 6.12 -9.71
N GLU A 67 -21.32 7.29 -10.02
CA GLU A 67 -20.42 7.43 -11.17
C GLU A 67 -19.04 6.82 -10.87
N ILE A 68 -18.55 6.93 -9.64
CA ILE A 68 -17.33 6.25 -9.18
C ILE A 68 -17.50 4.73 -9.31
N ASP A 69 -18.60 4.19 -8.76
CA ASP A 69 -18.95 2.77 -8.87
C ASP A 69 -19.06 2.33 -10.35
N GLY A 70 -19.58 3.21 -11.21
CA GLY A 70 -19.69 2.99 -12.64
C GLY A 70 -18.34 2.89 -13.36
N LEU A 71 -17.40 3.79 -13.06
CA LEU A 71 -16.04 3.75 -13.60
C LEU A 71 -15.30 2.49 -13.14
N ASP A 72 -15.47 2.15 -11.88
CA ASP A 72 -14.87 0.98 -11.26
C ASP A 72 -15.42 -0.35 -11.83
N ALA A 73 -16.72 -0.42 -12.08
CA ALA A 73 -17.33 -1.53 -12.81
C ALA A 73 -16.85 -1.63 -14.26
N ALA A 74 -16.67 -0.48 -14.94
CA ALA A 74 -16.14 -0.45 -16.31
C ALA A 74 -14.71 -1.00 -16.38
N TRP A 75 -13.83 -0.58 -15.46
CA TRP A 75 -12.46 -1.09 -15.36
C TRP A 75 -12.42 -2.62 -15.22
N ARG A 76 -13.18 -3.16 -14.25
CA ARG A 76 -13.25 -4.62 -14.05
C ARG A 76 -13.75 -5.37 -15.28
N ALA A 77 -14.73 -4.81 -15.99
CA ALA A 77 -15.20 -5.40 -17.23
C ALA A 77 -14.13 -5.40 -18.32
N GLU A 78 -13.29 -4.36 -18.38
CA GLU A 78 -12.20 -4.23 -19.35
C GLU A 78 -11.06 -5.23 -19.13
N ILE A 79 -10.77 -5.67 -17.90
CA ILE A 79 -9.69 -6.64 -17.60
C ILE A 79 -9.78 -7.91 -18.47
N SER A 80 -10.99 -8.39 -18.74
CA SER A 80 -11.23 -9.59 -19.55
C SER A 80 -11.55 -9.30 -21.03
N SER A 81 -11.55 -8.02 -21.42
CA SER A 81 -11.91 -7.54 -22.75
C SER A 81 -10.67 -7.34 -23.62
N ASN A 82 -10.83 -7.48 -24.94
CA ASN A 82 -9.81 -7.09 -25.92
C ASN A 82 -9.75 -5.57 -26.14
N VAL A 83 -10.79 -4.84 -25.71
CA VAL A 83 -10.92 -3.39 -25.84
C VAL A 83 -11.00 -2.81 -24.44
N GLN A 84 -9.98 -2.04 -24.05
CA GLN A 84 -9.78 -1.57 -22.68
C GLN A 84 -9.54 -0.05 -22.63
N PRO A 85 -10.48 0.78 -23.12
CA PRO A 85 -10.25 2.21 -23.26
C PRO A 85 -9.97 2.93 -21.94
N LEU A 86 -10.62 2.56 -20.83
CA LEU A 86 -10.35 3.15 -19.52
C LEU A 86 -8.98 2.72 -19.00
N ILE A 87 -8.67 1.42 -19.02
CA ILE A 87 -7.35 0.90 -18.62
C ILE A 87 -6.24 1.53 -19.48
N ASP A 88 -6.41 1.56 -20.79
CA ASP A 88 -5.46 2.17 -21.72
C ASP A 88 -5.26 3.67 -21.43
N SER A 89 -6.31 4.39 -21.01
CA SER A 89 -6.21 5.81 -20.67
C SER A 89 -5.31 6.07 -19.45
N VAL A 90 -5.27 5.12 -18.52
CA VAL A 90 -4.42 5.18 -17.31
C VAL A 90 -3.03 4.64 -17.62
N ILE A 91 -2.93 3.39 -18.08
CA ILE A 91 -1.66 2.67 -18.24
C ILE A 91 -0.75 3.26 -19.32
N ARG A 92 -1.32 3.84 -20.38
CA ARG A 92 -0.52 4.48 -21.45
C ARG A 92 -0.15 5.93 -21.15
N SER A 93 -0.52 6.45 -19.99
CA SER A 93 -0.20 7.83 -19.62
C SER A 93 1.31 8.02 -19.38
N PRO A 94 1.84 9.25 -19.57
CA PRO A 94 3.22 9.56 -19.21
C PRO A 94 3.53 9.31 -17.73
N LEU A 95 2.54 9.47 -16.85
CA LEU A 95 2.67 9.16 -15.43
C LEU A 95 2.90 7.67 -15.22
N SER A 96 2.03 6.80 -15.73
CA SER A 96 2.17 5.34 -15.63
C SER A 96 3.50 4.83 -16.20
N LYS A 97 3.97 5.41 -17.32
CA LYS A 97 5.31 5.10 -17.83
C LYS A 97 6.41 5.46 -16.83
N PHE A 98 6.36 6.64 -16.22
CA PHE A 98 7.33 7.04 -15.20
C PHE A 98 7.29 6.10 -13.98
N LEU A 99 6.10 5.70 -13.53
CA LEU A 99 5.94 4.75 -12.42
C LEU A 99 6.52 3.39 -12.79
N LYS A 100 6.27 2.90 -14.01
CA LYS A 100 6.88 1.67 -14.53
C LYS A 100 8.40 1.74 -14.53
N ASP A 101 8.97 2.87 -14.96
CA ASP A 101 10.43 3.05 -14.95
C ASP A 101 10.99 3.05 -13.51
N ARG A 102 10.25 3.58 -12.51
CA ARG A 102 10.63 3.47 -11.07
C ARG A 102 10.55 2.03 -10.56
N GLN A 103 9.49 1.31 -10.90
CA GLN A 103 9.30 -0.10 -10.54
C GLN A 103 10.47 -0.94 -11.09
N VAL A 104 10.79 -0.82 -12.39
CA VAL A 104 11.89 -1.56 -13.02
C VAL A 104 13.24 -1.22 -12.39
N ALA A 105 13.49 0.06 -12.10
CA ALA A 105 14.75 0.50 -11.49
C ALA A 105 14.97 -0.09 -10.08
N SER A 106 13.91 -0.52 -9.38
CA SER A 106 14.01 -1.14 -8.06
C SER A 106 14.61 -2.55 -8.07
N SER A 107 14.84 -3.13 -9.25
CA SER A 107 15.39 -4.49 -9.38
C SER A 107 14.58 -5.56 -8.62
N GLY A 108 13.25 -5.39 -8.56
CA GLY A 108 12.31 -6.37 -8.00
C GLY A 108 11.85 -6.10 -6.57
N VAL A 109 12.35 -5.05 -5.91
CA VAL A 109 11.87 -4.66 -4.57
C VAL A 109 10.48 -4.02 -4.66
N ILE A 110 10.22 -3.19 -5.66
CA ILE A 110 8.90 -2.60 -5.90
C ILE A 110 8.11 -3.50 -6.85
N THR A 111 6.97 -4.02 -6.38
CA THR A 111 6.09 -4.91 -7.15
C THR A 111 5.05 -4.14 -7.95
N GLU A 112 4.56 -3.03 -7.41
CA GLU A 112 3.55 -2.17 -8.04
C GLU A 112 3.63 -0.74 -7.50
N ILE A 113 3.11 0.21 -8.26
CA ILE A 113 2.96 1.60 -7.86
C ILE A 113 1.60 2.11 -8.37
N LEU A 114 0.79 2.66 -7.47
CA LEU A 114 -0.52 3.24 -7.78
C LEU A 114 -0.55 4.69 -7.32
N VAL A 115 -0.98 5.61 -8.18
CA VAL A 115 -1.27 7.01 -7.80
C VAL A 115 -2.78 7.21 -7.85
N MET A 116 -3.37 7.63 -6.73
CA MET A 116 -4.82 7.78 -6.56
C MET A 116 -5.17 9.24 -6.29
N ASP A 117 -6.25 9.72 -6.88
CA ASP A 117 -6.74 11.10 -6.72
C ASP A 117 -7.54 11.34 -5.44
N ALA A 118 -8.15 12.52 -5.31
CA ALA A 118 -8.98 12.93 -4.16
C ALA A 118 -10.31 12.17 -4.02
N ARG A 119 -10.67 11.32 -4.99
CA ARG A 119 -11.79 10.38 -4.93
C ARG A 119 -11.33 8.94 -4.72
N GLY A 120 -10.01 8.70 -4.70
CA GLY A 120 -9.42 7.37 -4.66
C GLY A 120 -9.42 6.66 -6.00
N LEU A 121 -9.64 7.36 -7.11
CA LEU A 121 -9.57 6.77 -8.45
C LEU A 121 -8.13 6.79 -8.97
N ASN A 122 -7.71 5.73 -9.64
CA ASN A 122 -6.34 5.63 -10.16
C ASN A 122 -6.08 6.68 -11.26
N VAL A 123 -4.95 7.37 -11.15
CA VAL A 123 -4.47 8.42 -12.08
C VAL A 123 -3.37 7.84 -12.97
N GLY A 124 -2.58 6.93 -12.41
CA GLY A 124 -1.50 6.24 -13.09
C GLY A 124 -1.04 5.05 -12.27
N GLU A 125 -0.62 4.00 -12.95
CA GLU A 125 -0.23 2.72 -12.35
C GLU A 125 1.00 2.16 -13.07
N SER A 126 1.85 1.42 -12.37
CA SER A 126 2.95 0.68 -12.99
C SER A 126 2.53 -0.70 -13.52
N GLU A 127 1.45 -1.26 -12.96
CA GLU A 127 0.81 -2.52 -13.34
C GLU A 127 -0.70 -2.33 -13.24
N ILE A 128 -1.48 -3.06 -14.04
CA ILE A 128 -2.95 -2.98 -14.01
C ILE A 128 -3.47 -3.52 -12.68
N SER A 129 -4.16 -2.69 -11.90
CA SER A 129 -4.87 -3.12 -10.69
C SER A 129 -6.15 -3.92 -10.99
N SER A 130 -6.66 -4.62 -9.99
CA SER A 130 -7.93 -5.38 -10.09
C SER A 130 -9.16 -4.49 -10.29
N ASP A 131 -9.07 -3.25 -9.86
CA ASP A 131 -10.16 -2.28 -9.77
C ASP A 131 -9.62 -0.86 -9.86
N TYR A 132 -10.48 0.07 -10.25
CA TYR A 132 -10.08 1.45 -10.54
C TYR A 132 -10.21 2.35 -9.32
N TRP A 133 -11.16 2.02 -8.46
CA TRP A 133 -11.41 2.74 -7.22
C TRP A 133 -10.69 2.07 -6.06
N GLN A 134 -9.91 2.85 -5.32
CA GLN A 134 -9.14 2.45 -4.15
C GLN A 134 -9.52 3.30 -2.92
N GLY A 135 -10.54 4.16 -3.04
CA GLY A 135 -10.92 5.11 -1.98
C GLY A 135 -11.61 4.45 -0.79
N ASP A 136 -12.11 3.24 -0.98
CA ASP A 136 -12.64 2.37 0.08
C ASP A 136 -11.54 1.59 0.83
N GLU A 137 -10.29 1.62 0.33
CA GLU A 137 -9.18 0.89 0.92
C GLU A 137 -8.38 1.71 1.94
N LEU A 138 -7.73 1.01 2.89
CA LEU A 138 -6.93 1.63 3.95
C LEU A 138 -5.76 2.45 3.40
N LYS A 139 -5.15 2.01 2.29
CA LYS A 139 -4.03 2.68 1.62
C LYS A 139 -4.33 4.14 1.32
N TRP A 140 -5.57 4.45 0.92
CA TRP A 140 -6.04 5.79 0.63
C TRP A 140 -6.64 6.49 1.86
N GLN A 141 -7.48 5.78 2.63
CA GLN A 141 -8.15 6.36 3.81
C GLN A 141 -7.18 6.79 4.92
N LYS A 142 -6.11 6.01 5.15
CA LYS A 142 -5.11 6.32 6.19
C LYS A 142 -4.03 7.29 5.73
N THR A 143 -4.05 7.73 4.47
CA THR A 143 -3.08 8.69 3.93
C THR A 143 -3.77 9.99 3.54
N TYR A 144 -4.42 10.04 2.39
CA TYR A 144 -5.02 11.26 1.85
C TYR A 144 -6.00 11.92 2.85
N LEU A 145 -6.91 11.14 3.45
CA LEU A 145 -7.86 11.68 4.44
C LEU A 145 -7.21 12.01 5.79
N ALA A 146 -6.03 11.45 6.09
CA ALA A 146 -5.30 11.69 7.34
C ALA A 146 -4.47 12.99 7.32
N GLY A 147 -4.30 13.61 6.14
CA GLY A 147 -3.63 14.90 5.99
C GLY A 147 -2.26 14.80 5.30
N PRO A 148 -1.52 15.93 5.24
CA PRO A 148 -0.24 15.99 4.53
C PRO A 148 0.84 15.16 5.25
N THR A 149 1.89 14.77 4.53
CA THR A 149 3.10 14.11 5.06
C THR A 149 2.89 12.75 5.74
N VAL A 150 1.73 12.12 5.58
CA VAL A 150 1.45 10.79 6.16
C VAL A 150 2.14 9.70 5.34
N LEU A 151 2.74 8.74 6.05
CA LEU A 151 3.18 7.44 5.55
C LEU A 151 2.43 6.36 6.34
N PHE A 152 1.80 5.44 5.63
CA PHE A 152 1.10 4.29 6.19
C PHE A 152 1.72 3.02 5.60
N VAL A 153 2.19 2.12 6.44
CA VAL A 153 2.64 0.78 6.02
C VAL A 153 1.56 -0.21 6.44
N ASP A 154 0.98 -0.90 5.46
CA ASP A 154 -0.03 -1.91 5.72
C ASP A 154 0.59 -3.23 6.18
N LYS A 155 -0.25 -4.16 6.60
CA LYS A 155 0.17 -5.49 7.04
C LYS A 155 0.90 -6.22 5.91
N ALA A 156 1.80 -7.12 6.30
CA ALA A 156 2.37 -8.06 5.36
C ALA A 156 1.32 -9.11 4.98
N GLU A 157 1.18 -9.35 3.69
CA GLU A 157 0.27 -10.33 3.10
C GLU A 157 1.04 -11.22 2.13
N LYS A 158 0.61 -12.47 2.02
CA LYS A 158 1.21 -13.42 1.09
C LYS A 158 0.42 -13.40 -0.20
N ASP A 159 1.08 -13.09 -1.31
CA ASP A 159 0.48 -13.25 -2.62
C ASP A 159 0.30 -14.75 -2.91
N GLU A 160 -0.94 -15.20 -3.09
CA GLU A 160 -1.23 -16.63 -3.25
C GLU A 160 -0.69 -17.20 -4.57
N SER A 161 -0.52 -16.37 -5.60
CA SER A 161 -0.09 -16.80 -6.94
C SER A 161 1.42 -17.00 -7.04
N THR A 162 2.19 -16.14 -6.38
CA THR A 162 3.67 -16.14 -6.41
C THR A 162 4.27 -16.71 -5.13
N GLN A 163 3.46 -16.89 -4.08
CA GLN A 163 3.89 -17.26 -2.74
C GLN A 163 4.86 -16.25 -2.09
N THR A 164 4.96 -15.05 -2.66
CA THR A 164 5.83 -13.96 -2.21
C THR A 164 5.17 -13.22 -1.05
N LEU A 165 5.96 -12.83 -0.04
CA LEU A 165 5.47 -11.97 1.02
C LEU A 165 5.60 -10.49 0.59
N GLN A 166 4.49 -9.77 0.62
CA GLN A 166 4.44 -8.36 0.23
C GLN A 166 3.85 -7.50 1.36
N SER A 167 4.26 -6.24 1.43
CA SER A 167 3.55 -5.20 2.17
C SER A 167 3.37 -3.97 1.27
N GLN A 168 2.35 -3.17 1.52
CA GLN A 168 2.15 -1.91 0.82
C GLN A 168 2.51 -0.73 1.72
N ALA A 169 3.20 0.25 1.16
CA ALA A 169 3.47 1.52 1.80
C ALA A 169 2.83 2.66 1.00
N SER A 170 1.96 3.41 1.66
CA SER A 170 1.19 4.49 1.06
C SER A 170 1.59 5.83 1.65
N LEU A 171 1.69 6.84 0.80
CA LEU A 171 2.06 8.19 1.20
C LEU A 171 1.03 9.21 0.70
N THR A 172 0.76 10.22 1.51
CA THR A 172 0.02 11.39 1.04
C THR A 172 0.87 12.17 0.04
N VAL A 173 0.29 12.48 -1.13
CA VAL A 173 0.86 13.45 -2.06
C VAL A 173 0.21 14.80 -1.83
N SER A 174 1.01 15.81 -1.51
CA SER A 174 0.54 17.18 -1.27
C SER A 174 0.97 18.10 -2.41
N ASP A 175 0.16 19.12 -2.68
CA ASP A 175 0.53 20.17 -3.62
C ASP A 175 1.70 20.97 -3.02
N PRO A 176 2.89 21.00 -3.66
CA PRO A 176 4.07 21.67 -3.11
C PRO A 176 3.87 23.19 -2.95
N GLN A 177 2.89 23.78 -3.65
CA GLN A 177 2.61 25.21 -3.55
C GLN A 177 1.71 25.56 -2.35
N THR A 178 0.80 24.66 -1.96
CA THR A 178 -0.23 24.95 -0.96
C THR A 178 -0.12 24.09 0.30
N GLY A 179 0.67 23.02 0.27
CA GLY A 179 0.77 22.02 1.33
C GLY A 179 -0.50 21.18 1.50
N ARG A 180 -1.50 21.34 0.63
CA ARG A 180 -2.77 20.61 0.72
C ARG A 180 -2.63 19.22 0.11
N PRO A 181 -3.17 18.16 0.75
CA PRO A 181 -3.29 16.86 0.12
C PRO A 181 -4.03 16.95 -1.21
N ILE A 182 -3.51 16.29 -2.25
CA ILE A 182 -4.13 16.19 -3.57
C ILE A 182 -4.30 14.74 -4.03
N GLY A 183 -3.82 13.78 -3.25
CA GLY A 183 -4.03 12.35 -3.48
C GLY A 183 -3.11 11.51 -2.62
N ALA A 184 -2.96 10.26 -3.01
CA ALA A 184 -2.05 9.30 -2.39
C ALA A 184 -1.27 8.53 -3.44
N ILE A 185 -0.10 8.02 -3.05
CA ILE A 185 0.66 7.04 -3.82
C ILE A 185 0.84 5.79 -2.96
N THR A 186 0.68 4.61 -3.53
CA THR A 186 0.94 3.32 -2.88
C THR A 186 2.06 2.60 -3.61
N ILE A 187 2.99 2.04 -2.85
CA ILE A 187 4.12 1.24 -3.32
C ILE A 187 3.96 -0.17 -2.75
N GLY A 188 3.82 -1.17 -3.62
CA GLY A 188 3.94 -2.56 -3.21
C GLY A 188 5.42 -2.93 -3.04
N ILE A 189 5.76 -3.55 -1.92
CA ILE A 189 7.12 -3.94 -1.56
C ILE A 189 7.18 -5.46 -1.40
N ASN A 190 8.03 -6.10 -2.19
CA ASN A 190 8.42 -7.48 -2.01
C ASN A 190 9.35 -7.59 -0.79
N LEU A 191 8.86 -8.20 0.29
CA LEU A 191 9.60 -8.32 1.55
C LEU A 191 10.74 -9.35 1.48
N ASP A 192 10.72 -10.27 0.51
CA ASP A 192 11.80 -11.24 0.30
C ASP A 192 12.99 -10.61 -0.47
N ALA A 193 12.74 -9.50 -1.19
CA ALA A 193 13.75 -8.78 -1.97
C ALA A 193 14.30 -7.52 -1.27
N LEU A 194 13.66 -7.10 -0.16
CA LEU A 194 13.97 -5.90 0.63
C LEU A 194 15.24 -6.05 1.48
#